data_AF-A0A4R4XJU7-F1
#
_entry.id   AF-A0A4R4XJU7-F1
#
_cell.length_a   1.000
_cell.length_b   1.000
_cell.length_c   1.000
_cell.angle_alpha   90.00
_cell.angle_beta   90.00
_cell.angle_gamma   90.00
#
_symmetry.space_group_name_H-M   'P 1'
#
loop_
_entity.id
_entity.type
_entity.pdbx_description
1 polymer ?
#
loop_
_entity_poly.entity_id
_entity_poly.type
_entity_poly.pdbx_seq_one_letter_code
_entity_poly.pdbx_strand_id
1 'polypeptide(L)'
;MEVRLKKWQRFVLIAVLVLTTVFVAVASNQILNDNVFSWWWCVPALGWSAIATSTACFLTRAGSRDPDAGVNASTGGRYVALCGGGVVVVGALTVVSYIAVAEAMPEPEPVLARHPTCVSGSICLWPERGFGGDVWMWTPGADADGPIPHRLRDRVGSFEAQATGCFFDSESKETRPINIRDWSGRYIEKFGRQADTVKAKC
;
A
#
# COMPACT_ATOMS: atom_id res chain seq x y z
N MET A 1 -18.88 11.51 -47.05
CA MET A 1 -19.16 11.40 -45.59
C MET A 1 -18.08 10.60 -44.83
N GLU A 2 -17.47 9.60 -45.47
CA GLU A 2 -16.49 8.67 -44.87
C GLU A 2 -15.25 9.33 -44.23
N VAL A 3 -14.75 10.44 -44.82
CA VAL A 3 -13.58 11.17 -44.30
C VAL A 3 -13.83 11.78 -42.91
N ARG A 4 -15.07 12.22 -42.63
CA ARG A 4 -15.41 12.79 -41.31
C ARG A 4 -15.49 11.72 -40.23
N LEU A 5 -15.94 10.51 -40.58
CA LEU A 5 -16.05 9.39 -39.64
C LEU A 5 -14.67 8.93 -39.16
N LYS A 6 -13.68 8.81 -40.06
CA LYS A 6 -12.30 8.45 -39.71
C LYS A 6 -11.63 9.51 -38.82
N LYS A 7 -11.89 10.80 -39.07
CA LYS A 7 -11.34 11.89 -38.26
C LYS A 7 -11.93 11.91 -36.85
N TRP A 8 -13.24 11.68 -36.74
CA TRP A 8 -13.92 11.58 -35.44
C TRP A 8 -13.45 10.37 -34.64
N GLN A 9 -13.32 9.20 -35.27
CA GLN A 9 -12.84 7.99 -34.63
C GLN A 9 -11.41 8.15 -34.06
N ARG A 10 -10.51 8.80 -34.81
CA ARG A 10 -9.16 9.12 -34.30
C ARG A 10 -9.20 10.05 -33.10
N PHE A 11 -10.08 11.05 -33.12
CA PHE A 11 -10.22 11.99 -32.01
C PHE A 11 -10.71 11.30 -30.74
N VAL A 12 -11.71 10.42 -30.85
CA VAL A 12 -12.22 9.61 -29.74
C VAL A 12 -11.13 8.72 -29.17
N LEU A 13 -10.34 8.06 -30.03
CA LEU A 13 -9.25 7.18 -29.60
C LEU A 13 -8.17 7.94 -28.82
N ILE A 14 -7.79 9.12 -29.30
CA ILE A 14 -6.81 10.00 -28.63
C ILE A 14 -7.38 10.48 -27.29
N ALA A 15 -8.64 10.91 -27.25
CA ALA A 15 -9.27 11.38 -26.01
C ALA A 15 -9.33 10.28 -24.94
N VAL A 16 -9.68 9.05 -25.33
CA VAL A 16 -9.68 7.90 -24.41
C VAL A 16 -8.26 7.63 -23.89
N LEU A 17 -7.25 7.61 -24.77
CA LEU A 17 -5.84 7.42 -24.38
C LEU A 17 -5.32 8.50 -23.41
N VAL A 18 -5.71 9.76 -23.60
CA VAL A 18 -5.31 10.84 -22.70
C VAL A 18 -6.02 10.72 -21.35
N LEU A 19 -7.31 10.37 -21.35
CA LEU A 19 -8.06 10.16 -20.11
C LEU A 19 -7.50 8.98 -19.31
N THR A 20 -7.11 7.89 -19.97
CA THR A 20 -6.51 6.74 -19.28
C THR A 20 -5.16 7.08 -18.66
N THR A 21 -4.29 7.79 -19.37
CA THR A 21 -2.97 8.16 -18.83
C THR A 21 -3.08 9.14 -17.66
N VAL A 22 -3.98 10.12 -17.74
CA VAL A 22 -4.23 11.05 -16.62
C VAL A 22 -4.77 10.30 -15.41
N PHE A 23 -5.72 9.37 -15.59
CA PHE A 23 -6.27 8.60 -14.49
C PHE A 23 -5.21 7.72 -13.79
N VAL A 24 -4.35 7.06 -14.57
CA VAL A 24 -3.24 6.26 -14.02
C VAL A 24 -2.28 7.16 -13.23
N ALA A 25 -1.92 8.33 -13.75
CA ALA A 25 -1.04 9.27 -13.06
C ALA A 25 -1.63 9.77 -11.72
N VAL A 26 -2.92 10.09 -11.70
CA VAL A 26 -3.61 10.52 -10.47
C VAL A 26 -3.68 9.38 -9.44
N ALA A 27 -4.02 8.16 -9.88
CA ALA A 27 -4.08 7.00 -9.00
C ALA A 27 -2.69 6.67 -8.39
N SER A 28 -1.63 6.72 -9.19
CA SER A 28 -0.25 6.51 -8.71
C SER A 28 0.18 7.57 -7.70
N ASN A 29 -0.20 8.84 -7.89
CA ASN A 29 0.15 9.90 -6.96
C ASN A 29 -0.54 9.76 -5.60
N GLN A 30 -1.77 9.23 -5.57
CA GLN A 30 -2.50 8.98 -4.33
C GLN A 30 -1.94 7.78 -3.55
N ILE A 31 -1.55 6.71 -4.25
CA ILE A 31 -0.91 5.52 -3.64
C ILE A 31 0.41 5.88 -2.94
N LEU A 32 1.16 6.85 -3.46
CA LEU A 32 2.42 7.30 -2.86
C LEU A 32 2.23 8.19 -1.62
N ASN A 33 1.07 8.85 -1.48
CA ASN A 33 0.83 9.77 -0.37
C ASN A 33 0.09 9.11 0.81
N ASP A 34 -0.77 8.13 0.54
CA ASP A 34 -1.56 7.47 1.57
C ASP A 34 -1.03 6.05 1.78
N ASN A 35 -0.47 5.76 2.95
CA ASN A 35 0.02 4.42 3.37
C ASN A 35 -1.11 3.35 3.49
N VAL A 36 -2.27 3.60 2.92
CA VAL A 36 -3.45 2.74 2.96
C VAL A 36 -3.66 2.17 1.57
N PHE A 37 -3.20 0.93 1.37
CA PHE A 37 -3.48 0.14 0.18
C PHE A 37 -5.00 -0.13 0.09
N SER A 38 -5.73 0.82 -0.48
CA SER A 38 -7.18 0.79 -0.57
C SER A 38 -7.60 -0.07 -1.77
N TRP A 39 -8.10 -1.27 -1.47
CA TRP A 39 -8.67 -2.23 -2.42
C TRP A 39 -9.75 -1.61 -3.34
N TRP A 40 -10.34 -0.48 -2.94
CA TRP A 40 -11.34 0.24 -3.73
C TRP A 40 -10.78 0.82 -5.03
N TRP A 41 -9.47 1.03 -5.16
CA TRP A 41 -8.85 1.51 -6.40
C TRP A 41 -8.46 0.39 -7.38
N CYS A 42 -8.28 -0.84 -6.89
CA CYS A 42 -7.94 -1.99 -7.74
C CYS A 42 -9.12 -2.44 -8.60
N VAL A 43 -10.36 -2.38 -8.08
CA VAL A 43 -11.56 -2.83 -8.80
C VAL A 43 -11.85 -1.97 -10.05
N PRO A 44 -11.81 -0.63 -10.00
CA PRO A 44 -11.95 0.22 -11.18
C PRO A 44 -10.82 0.01 -12.21
N ALA A 45 -9.58 -0.18 -11.75
CA ALA A 45 -8.43 -0.41 -12.63
C ALA A 45 -8.57 -1.71 -13.44
N LEU A 46 -9.02 -2.80 -12.80
CA LEU A 46 -9.30 -4.07 -13.47
C LEU A 46 -10.55 -4.00 -14.37
N GLY A 47 -11.58 -3.27 -13.95
CA GLY A 47 -12.75 -3.03 -14.80
C GLY A 47 -12.39 -2.28 -16.08
N TRP A 48 -11.54 -1.26 -15.98
CA TRP A 48 -11.14 -0.43 -17.11
C TRP A 48 -10.26 -1.16 -18.12
N SER A 49 -9.35 -2.02 -17.66
CA SER A 49 -8.50 -2.84 -18.55
C SER A 49 -9.33 -3.86 -19.36
N ALA A 50 -10.37 -4.45 -18.76
CA ALA A 50 -11.30 -5.33 -19.47
C ALA A 50 -12.11 -4.59 -20.55
N ILE A 51 -12.55 -3.36 -20.26
CA ILE A 51 -13.28 -2.51 -21.22
C ILE A 51 -12.39 -2.10 -22.40
N ALA A 52 -11.15 -1.68 -22.12
CA ALA A 52 -10.18 -1.31 -23.15
C ALA A 52 -9.89 -2.49 -24.10
N THR A 53 -9.71 -3.68 -23.53
CA THR A 53 -9.45 -4.92 -24.29
C THR A 53 -10.65 -5.31 -25.15
N SER A 54 -11.86 -5.22 -24.60
CA SER A 54 -13.10 -5.51 -25.32
C SER A 54 -13.32 -4.53 -26.49
N THR A 55 -13.02 -3.25 -26.28
CA THR A 55 -13.17 -2.20 -27.30
C THR A 55 -12.18 -2.40 -28.45
N ALA A 56 -10.91 -2.73 -28.14
CA ALA A 56 -9.91 -3.04 -29.16
C ALA A 56 -10.33 -4.25 -30.02
N CYS A 57 -10.88 -5.29 -29.39
CA CYS A 57 -11.35 -6.50 -30.06
C CYS A 57 -12.58 -6.25 -30.97
N PHE A 58 -13.48 -5.36 -30.53
CA PHE A 58 -14.63 -4.96 -31.35
C PHE A 58 -14.22 -4.13 -32.57
N LEU A 59 -13.25 -3.22 -32.42
CA LEU A 59 -12.77 -2.38 -33.51
C LEU A 59 -12.05 -3.18 -34.59
N THR A 60 -11.28 -4.22 -34.23
CA THR A 60 -10.66 -5.13 -35.21
C THR A 60 -11.69 -5.98 -35.94
N ARG A 61 -12.76 -6.42 -35.27
CA ARG A 61 -13.83 -7.21 -35.90
C ARG A 61 -14.73 -6.40 -36.84
N ALA A 62 -14.93 -5.12 -36.56
CA ALA A 62 -15.78 -4.25 -37.39
C ALA A 62 -15.17 -3.94 -38.76
N GLY A 63 -13.84 -4.05 -38.93
CA GLY A 63 -13.15 -3.76 -40.18
C GLY A 63 -13.17 -4.87 -41.24
N SER A 64 -13.72 -6.07 -40.96
CA SER A 64 -13.58 -7.24 -41.83
C SER A 64 -14.83 -7.63 -42.63
N ARG A 65 -15.89 -6.81 -42.65
CA ARG A 65 -17.06 -7.08 -43.49
C ARG A 65 -16.85 -6.49 -44.88
N ASP A 66 -16.12 -7.23 -45.71
CA ASP A 66 -16.13 -7.07 -47.15
C ASP A 66 -16.89 -8.29 -47.74
N PRO A 67 -18.13 -8.12 -48.24
CA PRO A 67 -18.98 -9.24 -48.64
C PRO A 67 -18.59 -9.91 -49.99
N ASP A 68 -17.59 -9.39 -50.70
CA ASP A 68 -17.23 -9.88 -52.05
C ASP A 68 -15.91 -10.67 -52.12
N ALA A 69 -15.37 -11.13 -50.99
CA ALA A 69 -14.18 -11.99 -50.97
C ALA A 69 -14.54 -13.44 -51.37
N GLY A 70 -14.76 -13.65 -52.67
CA GLY A 70 -14.92 -14.96 -53.29
C GLY A 70 -13.69 -15.85 -53.08
N VAL A 71 -13.96 -17.08 -52.61
CA VAL A 71 -13.28 -18.34 -52.92
C VAL A 71 -11.77 -18.23 -53.20
N ASN A 72 -10.99 -17.99 -52.15
CA ASN A 72 -9.61 -18.50 -52.04
C ASN A 72 -9.33 -18.80 -50.57
N ALA A 73 -9.91 -19.91 -50.11
CA ALA A 73 -9.75 -20.46 -48.79
C ALA A 73 -8.35 -21.08 -48.63
N SER A 74 -7.36 -20.32 -48.16
CA SER A 74 -6.20 -20.89 -47.46
C SER A 74 -5.46 -19.93 -46.51
N THR A 75 -5.76 -18.62 -46.52
CA THR A 75 -5.00 -17.62 -45.75
C THR A 75 -5.78 -17.01 -44.57
N GLY A 76 -7.07 -17.30 -44.42
CA GLY A 76 -7.95 -16.73 -43.38
C GLY A 76 -7.81 -17.34 -41.98
N GLY A 77 -7.12 -18.48 -41.83
CA GLY A 77 -6.94 -19.16 -40.54
C GLY A 77 -5.88 -18.55 -39.61
N ARG A 78 -5.10 -17.57 -40.10
CA ARG A 78 -3.97 -17.02 -39.34
C ARG A 78 -4.30 -15.82 -38.46
N TYR A 79 -5.37 -15.07 -38.75
CA TYR A 79 -5.69 -13.85 -37.98
C TYR A 79 -6.50 -14.10 -36.71
N VAL A 80 -7.33 -15.15 -36.66
CA VAL A 80 -8.08 -15.50 -35.44
C VAL A 80 -7.17 -16.15 -34.39
N ALA A 81 -6.12 -16.88 -34.81
CA ALA A 81 -5.12 -17.45 -33.90
C ALA A 81 -4.17 -16.40 -33.28
N LEU A 82 -3.96 -15.26 -33.96
CA LEU A 82 -3.11 -14.17 -33.47
C LEU A 82 -3.78 -13.32 -32.37
N CYS A 83 -5.12 -13.28 -32.32
CA CYS A 83 -5.83 -12.60 -31.23
C CYS A 83 -5.85 -13.43 -29.92
N GLY A 84 -5.77 -14.76 -30.02
CA GLY A 84 -5.63 -15.63 -28.84
C GLY A 84 -4.18 -15.73 -28.36
N GLY A 85 -3.22 -15.91 -29.27
CA GLY A 85 -1.81 -16.05 -28.91
C GLY A 85 -1.12 -14.73 -28.53
N GLY A 86 -1.45 -13.63 -29.21
CA GLY A 86 -0.85 -12.31 -28.93
C GLY A 86 -1.27 -11.74 -27.57
N VAL A 87 -2.51 -11.96 -27.15
CA VAL A 87 -3.00 -11.52 -25.82
C VAL A 87 -2.37 -12.34 -24.70
N VAL A 88 -2.11 -13.64 -24.92
CA VAL A 88 -1.41 -14.48 -23.94
C VAL A 88 0.07 -14.12 -23.85
N VAL A 89 0.74 -13.78 -24.95
CA VAL A 89 2.16 -13.40 -24.93
C VAL A 89 2.37 -11.99 -24.38
N VAL A 90 1.52 -11.01 -24.73
CA VAL A 90 1.57 -9.65 -24.14
C VAL A 90 1.10 -9.67 -22.68
N GLY A 91 0.12 -10.51 -22.32
CA GLY A 91 -0.29 -10.74 -20.94
C GLY A 91 0.82 -11.40 -20.11
N ALA A 92 1.49 -12.41 -20.64
CA ALA A 92 2.61 -13.06 -19.96
C ALA A 92 3.82 -12.13 -19.80
N LEU A 93 4.14 -11.32 -20.82
CA LEU A 93 5.26 -10.35 -20.75
C LEU A 93 4.96 -9.17 -19.80
N THR A 94 3.70 -8.74 -19.68
CA THR A 94 3.32 -7.70 -18.70
C THR A 94 3.30 -8.23 -17.27
N VAL A 95 2.88 -9.49 -17.04
CA VAL A 95 2.96 -10.13 -15.72
C VAL A 95 4.43 -10.34 -15.28
N VAL A 96 5.31 -10.80 -16.17
CA VAL A 96 6.75 -10.97 -15.87
C VAL A 96 7.45 -9.64 -15.63
N SER A 97 7.09 -8.57 -16.36
CA SER A 97 7.63 -7.22 -16.08
C SER A 97 7.11 -6.64 -14.75
N TYR A 98 5.86 -6.94 -14.36
CA TYR A 98 5.33 -6.49 -13.07
C TYR A 98 6.01 -7.18 -11.87
N ILE A 99 6.33 -8.48 -11.99
CA ILE A 99 7.01 -9.22 -10.91
C ILE A 99 8.45 -8.72 -10.73
N ALA A 100 9.18 -8.44 -11.81
CA ALA A 100 10.55 -7.93 -11.74
C ALA A 100 10.64 -6.49 -11.19
N VAL A 101 9.61 -5.66 -11.38
CA VAL A 101 9.56 -4.31 -10.80
C VAL A 101 9.14 -4.33 -9.33
N ALA A 102 8.35 -5.31 -8.88
CA ALA A 102 7.99 -5.45 -7.46
C ALA A 102 9.19 -5.78 -6.56
N GLU A 103 10.18 -6.52 -7.06
CA GLU A 103 11.40 -6.86 -6.29
C GLU A 103 12.45 -5.74 -6.28
N ALA A 104 12.41 -4.82 -7.25
CA ALA A 104 13.36 -3.72 -7.37
C ALA A 104 12.87 -2.41 -6.76
N MET A 105 11.64 -2.37 -6.22
CA MET A 105 11.24 -1.24 -5.39
C MET A 105 12.08 -1.30 -4.13
N PRO A 106 12.95 -0.30 -3.84
CA PRO A 106 13.57 -0.21 -2.54
C PRO A 106 12.42 -0.26 -1.53
N GLU A 107 12.45 -1.27 -0.65
CA GLU A 107 11.56 -1.33 0.50
C GLU A 107 11.58 0.09 1.10
N PRO A 108 10.42 0.78 1.20
CA PRO A 108 10.40 2.16 1.60
C PRO A 108 11.18 2.24 2.89
N GLU A 109 12.37 2.86 2.84
CA GLU A 109 13.16 3.08 4.05
C GLU A 109 12.18 3.70 5.03
N PRO A 110 12.02 3.13 6.24
CA PRO A 110 11.04 3.62 7.17
C PRO A 110 11.35 5.09 7.38
N VAL A 111 10.54 5.95 6.76
CA VAL A 111 10.60 7.39 6.98
C VAL A 111 10.57 7.48 8.47
N LEU A 112 11.67 7.92 9.09
CA LEU A 112 11.79 7.96 10.54
C LEU A 112 10.65 8.84 11.00
N ALA A 113 9.54 8.20 11.37
CA ALA A 113 8.31 8.87 11.74
C ALA A 113 8.74 9.80 12.85
N ARG A 114 8.61 11.11 12.60
CA ARG A 114 9.12 12.13 13.50
C ARG A 114 8.39 11.90 14.82
N HIS A 115 9.08 11.27 15.77
CA HIS A 115 8.43 10.76 16.95
C HIS A 115 8.01 11.94 17.83
N PRO A 116 6.79 11.91 18.41
CA PRO A 116 6.26 13.01 19.17
C PRO A 116 7.00 13.15 20.50
N THR A 117 7.65 14.29 20.71
CA THR A 117 8.47 14.52 21.91
C THR A 117 7.60 14.47 23.17
N CYS A 118 7.87 13.48 24.02
CA CYS A 118 7.21 13.34 25.32
C CYS A 118 7.61 14.50 26.25
N VAL A 119 6.81 14.79 27.29
CA VAL A 119 7.16 15.82 28.28
C VAL A 119 8.47 15.43 28.98
N SER A 120 9.35 16.40 29.19
CA SER A 120 10.64 16.17 29.83
C SER A 120 10.47 15.52 31.20
N GLY A 121 11.25 14.48 31.48
CA GLY A 121 11.15 13.73 32.73
C GLY A 121 9.99 12.74 32.80
N SER A 122 9.32 12.43 31.68
CA SER A 122 8.24 11.44 31.65
C SER A 122 8.47 10.35 30.60
N ILE A 123 7.71 9.25 30.69
CA ILE A 123 7.66 8.16 29.72
C ILE A 123 6.27 8.14 29.10
N CYS A 124 6.21 8.28 27.78
CA CYS A 124 4.97 8.28 27.02
C CYS A 124 4.79 6.93 26.32
N LEU A 125 3.57 6.41 26.38
CA LEU A 125 3.18 5.11 25.85
C LEU A 125 1.98 5.26 24.93
N TRP A 126 2.04 4.60 23.78
CA TRP A 126 1.00 4.62 22.77
C TRP A 126 0.53 3.19 22.47
N PRO A 127 -0.79 2.99 22.28
CA PRO A 127 -1.34 1.67 21.99
C PRO A 127 -1.00 1.19 20.58
N GLU A 128 -0.83 2.12 19.64
CA GLU A 128 -0.55 1.80 18.24
C GLU A 128 0.94 1.93 17.91
N ARG A 129 1.32 1.37 16.76
CA ARG A 129 2.65 1.54 16.20
C ARG A 129 2.80 2.98 15.69
N GLY A 130 4.04 3.45 15.62
CA GLY A 130 4.34 4.78 15.07
C GLY A 130 3.70 5.93 15.87
N PHE A 131 3.51 5.76 17.18
CA PHE A 131 3.02 6.79 18.10
C PHE A 131 1.57 7.23 17.87
N GLY A 132 0.73 6.30 17.40
CA GLY A 132 -0.71 6.52 17.19
C GLY A 132 -1.57 6.25 18.43
N GLY A 133 -2.76 6.87 18.46
CA GLY A 133 -3.78 6.68 19.50
C GLY A 133 -3.57 7.53 20.76
N ASP A 134 -4.40 7.25 21.78
CA ASP A 134 -4.41 8.02 23.03
C ASP A 134 -3.15 7.75 23.86
N VAL A 135 -2.30 8.76 23.99
CA VAL A 135 -1.08 8.69 24.81
C VAL A 135 -1.42 8.47 26.29
N TRP A 136 -0.61 7.67 26.97
CA TRP A 136 -0.54 7.65 28.42
C TRP A 136 0.85 8.06 28.86
N MET A 137 0.93 8.93 29.86
CA MET A 137 2.17 9.50 30.33
C MET A 137 2.39 9.07 31.78
N TRP A 138 3.56 8.52 32.05
CA TRP A 138 4.01 8.16 33.38
C TRP A 138 5.20 9.06 33.77
N THR A 139 5.21 9.56 35.00
CA THR A 139 6.27 10.43 35.51
C THR A 139 6.87 9.82 36.78
N PRO A 140 8.19 9.55 36.81
CA PRO A 140 8.86 9.08 38.02
C PRO A 140 8.70 10.10 39.15
N GLY A 141 8.23 9.64 40.30
CA GLY A 141 8.06 10.46 41.51
C GLY A 141 6.65 11.02 41.71
N ALA A 142 5.80 11.04 40.68
CA ALA A 142 4.35 11.21 40.89
C ALA A 142 3.77 9.93 41.51
N ASP A 143 4.16 8.78 40.94
CA ASP A 143 3.94 7.44 41.47
C ASP A 143 5.28 6.70 41.39
N ALA A 144 5.72 6.07 42.48
CA ALA A 144 7.02 5.37 42.50
C ALA A 144 7.07 4.22 41.48
N ASP A 145 5.95 3.48 41.39
CA ASP A 145 5.68 2.44 40.40
C ASP A 145 4.25 2.67 39.87
N GLY A 146 4.09 2.75 38.56
CA GLY A 146 2.81 3.00 37.92
C GLY A 146 2.33 1.77 37.15
N PRO A 147 1.22 1.10 37.57
CA PRO A 147 0.62 0.06 36.76
C PRO A 147 0.17 0.66 35.42
N ILE A 148 0.52 0.01 34.31
CA ILE A 148 0.07 0.45 33.01
C ILE A 148 -1.47 0.30 32.97
N PRO A 149 -2.20 1.33 32.50
CA PRO A 149 -3.65 1.28 32.39
C PRO A 149 -4.09 0.05 31.61
N HIS A 150 -5.23 -0.54 31.97
CA HIS A 150 -5.70 -1.78 31.35
C HIS A 150 -5.83 -1.71 29.82
N ARG A 151 -6.06 -0.51 29.26
CA ARG A 151 -6.10 -0.26 27.81
C ARG A 151 -4.75 -0.43 27.09
N LEU A 152 -3.64 -0.32 27.80
CA LEU A 152 -2.27 -0.34 27.28
C LEU A 152 -1.46 -1.55 27.76
N ARG A 153 -1.93 -2.21 28.81
CA ARG A 153 -1.34 -3.45 29.32
C ARG A 153 -1.27 -4.50 28.21
N ASP A 154 -0.10 -5.12 28.04
CA ASP A 154 0.20 -6.12 27.01
C ASP A 154 0.00 -5.64 25.56
N ARG A 155 -0.17 -4.33 25.36
CA ARG A 155 -0.53 -3.73 24.08
C ARG A 155 0.18 -2.40 23.87
N VAL A 156 1.40 -2.27 24.37
CA VAL A 156 2.24 -1.10 24.11
C VAL A 156 2.75 -1.17 22.66
N GLY A 157 2.09 -0.42 21.78
CA GLY A 157 2.42 -0.25 20.37
C GLY A 157 3.77 0.41 20.16
N SER A 158 3.97 1.54 20.84
CA SER A 158 5.18 2.36 20.77
C SER A 158 5.41 3.15 22.07
N PHE A 159 6.64 3.59 22.29
CA PHE A 159 7.01 4.37 23.47
C PHE A 159 8.11 5.39 23.17
N GLU A 160 8.18 6.41 23.99
CA GLU A 160 9.29 7.37 24.07
C GLU A 160 9.56 7.70 25.53
N ALA A 161 10.83 7.67 25.92
CA ALA A 161 11.27 7.91 27.28
C ALA A 161 12.11 9.18 27.37
N GLN A 162 11.64 10.14 28.17
CA GLN A 162 12.39 11.32 28.59
C GLN A 162 12.85 11.20 30.06
N ALA A 163 12.69 10.01 30.65
CA ALA A 163 13.20 9.64 31.96
C ALA A 163 13.72 8.19 31.94
N THR A 164 14.55 7.85 32.92
CA THR A 164 15.01 6.48 33.16
C THR A 164 13.97 5.67 33.92
N GLY A 165 13.84 4.39 33.60
CA GLY A 165 12.97 3.46 34.33
C GLY A 165 13.09 2.04 33.79
N CYS A 166 12.11 1.19 34.09
CA CYS A 166 11.95 -0.10 33.42
C CYS A 166 10.50 -0.47 33.18
N PHE A 167 10.31 -1.22 32.09
CA PHE A 167 9.12 -2.03 31.92
C PHE A 167 9.30 -3.34 32.66
N PHE A 168 8.26 -3.74 33.39
CA PHE A 168 8.21 -4.98 34.15
C PHE A 168 7.00 -5.80 33.72
N ASP A 169 7.23 -7.07 33.43
CA ASP A 169 6.17 -8.06 33.22
C ASP A 169 5.90 -8.78 34.55
N SER A 170 4.64 -8.73 35.00
CA SER A 170 4.26 -9.33 36.27
C SER A 170 4.15 -10.86 36.20
N GLU A 171 3.94 -11.42 35.01
CA GLU A 171 3.82 -12.85 34.75
C GLU A 171 5.19 -13.51 34.58
N SER A 172 5.99 -13.06 33.60
CA SER A 172 7.33 -13.64 33.36
C SER A 172 8.41 -13.17 34.34
N LYS A 173 8.14 -12.11 35.12
CA LYS A 173 9.13 -11.39 35.94
C LYS A 173 10.30 -10.80 35.16
N GLU A 174 10.19 -10.70 33.83
CA GLU A 174 11.19 -10.07 32.98
C GLU A 174 11.15 -8.55 33.18
N THR A 175 12.34 -7.94 33.18
CA THR A 175 12.51 -6.49 33.33
C THR A 175 13.30 -5.97 32.16
N ARG A 176 12.82 -4.89 31.54
CA ARG A 176 13.49 -4.20 30.44
C ARG A 176 13.88 -2.79 30.86
N PRO A 177 15.18 -2.47 30.96
CA PRO A 177 15.62 -1.13 31.28
C PRO A 177 15.30 -0.17 30.15
N ILE A 178 14.95 1.06 30.52
CA ILE A 178 14.64 2.17 29.63
C ILE A 178 15.55 3.32 30.00
N ASN A 179 16.27 3.86 29.02
CA ASN A 179 17.14 5.00 29.21
C ASN A 179 16.47 6.29 28.74
N ILE A 180 17.00 7.43 29.21
CA ILE A 180 16.59 8.73 28.69
C ILE A 180 16.87 8.80 27.18
N ARG A 181 15.92 9.36 26.42
CA ARG A 181 15.89 9.43 24.95
C ARG A 181 15.75 8.09 24.24
N ASP A 182 15.43 7.02 24.96
CA ASP A 182 15.08 5.75 24.33
C ASP A 182 13.67 5.83 23.74
N TRP A 183 13.48 5.22 22.58
CA TRP A 183 12.20 5.22 21.89
C TRP A 183 12.06 4.02 20.96
N SER A 184 10.82 3.59 20.73
CA SER A 184 10.54 2.56 19.73
C SER A 184 9.15 2.75 19.12
N GLY A 185 9.11 2.92 17.80
CA GLY A 185 7.86 2.98 17.04
C GLY A 185 7.17 1.62 16.81
N ARG A 186 7.82 0.51 17.17
CA ARG A 186 7.30 -0.87 16.99
C ARG A 186 7.58 -1.73 18.21
N TYR A 187 7.28 -1.20 19.40
CA TYR A 187 7.61 -1.88 20.65
C TYR A 187 6.77 -3.14 20.89
N ILE A 188 5.58 -3.21 20.27
CA ILE A 188 4.68 -4.37 20.29
C ILE A 188 5.28 -5.63 19.65
N GLU A 189 6.34 -5.51 18.85
CA GLU A 189 7.06 -6.67 18.29
C GLU A 189 8.18 -7.17 19.21
N LYS A 190 8.44 -6.44 20.30
CA LYS A 190 9.43 -6.73 21.32
C LYS A 190 8.72 -7.01 22.66
N PHE A 191 9.01 -6.23 23.69
CA PHE A 191 8.48 -6.40 25.04
C PHE A 191 7.12 -5.71 25.26
N GLY A 192 6.61 -4.94 24.29
CA GLY A 192 5.35 -4.21 24.43
C GLY A 192 4.11 -5.09 24.64
N ARG A 193 4.19 -6.38 24.31
CA ARG A 193 3.13 -7.39 24.54
C ARG A 193 3.11 -7.96 25.96
N GLN A 194 4.11 -7.65 26.75
CA GLN A 194 4.35 -8.22 28.08
C GLN A 194 4.48 -7.13 29.15
N ALA A 195 4.56 -5.86 28.71
CA ALA A 195 4.73 -4.74 29.63
C ALA A 195 3.45 -4.51 30.43
N ASP A 196 3.55 -4.74 31.74
CA ASP A 196 2.46 -4.58 32.70
C ASP A 196 2.59 -3.33 33.56
N THR A 197 3.82 -3.04 34.00
CA THR A 197 4.12 -2.01 34.98
C THR A 197 5.33 -1.21 34.54
N VAL A 198 5.32 0.09 34.83
CA VAL A 198 6.51 0.93 34.73
C VAL A 198 7.02 1.21 36.13
N LYS A 199 8.32 0.98 36.35
CA LYS A 199 9.00 1.28 37.61
C LYS A 199 10.09 2.33 37.41
N ALA A 200 10.33 3.13 38.44
CA ALA A 200 11.42 4.10 38.43
C ALA A 200 12.82 3.45 38.51
N LYS A 201 12.91 2.23 39.06
CA LYS A 201 14.17 1.49 39.20
C LYS A 201 14.01 0.05 38.72
N CYS A 202 15.03 -0.42 37.99
CA CYS A 202 15.18 -1.80 37.51
C CYS A 202 15.60 -2.74 38.64
#